data_AF-A0A843AWK6-F1
#
_entry.id   AF-A0A843AWK6-F1
#
_cell.length_a   1.000
_cell.length_b   1.000
_cell.length_c   1.000
_cell.angle_alpha   90.00
_cell.angle_beta   90.00
_cell.angle_gamma   90.00
#
_symmetry.space_group_name_H-M   'P 1'
#
loop_
_entity.id
_entity.type
_entity.pdbx_description
1 polymer ?
#
loop_
_entity_poly.entity_id
_entity_poly.type
_entity_poly.pdbx_seq_one_letter_code
_entity_poly.pdbx_strand_id
1 'polypeptide(L)'
;MHIMEGFLPIEWAVFWTALSLPIVIWGFLRIRTLFTEHPEMKMSVAMAGAFIFVLSSLKLPSVTGSSSHPTGTGAATILHGVAITAVLSTIVLVFQALLLAHGGITTLGANIFSMGIAGPAVGWAAYKTMNKAKVGLVPTVFVVAFLANLATYITTALQLALAYPTAGSVLTSFTTFLGIFALTQIPLAVVEGVLFVMFFDYLARTRPDMLKGKLNLRKKNESTGPAVEG
;
A
#
# COMPACT_ATOMS: atom_id res chain seq x y z
N MET A 1 -7.95 -0.75 6.36
CA MET A 1 -8.80 -1.36 7.41
C MET A 1 -8.39 -2.81 7.59
N HIS A 2 -7.87 -3.18 8.75
CA HIS A 2 -7.53 -4.57 9.03
C HIS A 2 -8.77 -5.33 9.49
N ILE A 3 -8.90 -6.58 9.06
CA ILE A 3 -9.85 -7.51 9.65
C ILE A 3 -9.29 -7.94 11.01
N MET A 4 -10.05 -7.73 12.07
CA MET A 4 -9.63 -8.00 13.44
C MET A 4 -9.50 -9.50 13.74
N GLU A 5 -8.70 -9.83 14.74
CA GLU A 5 -8.53 -11.20 15.25
C GLU A 5 -9.87 -11.88 15.53
N GLY A 6 -10.01 -13.16 15.14
CA GLY A 6 -11.22 -13.95 15.36
C GLY A 6 -12.45 -13.52 14.55
N PHE A 7 -12.35 -12.51 13.69
CA PHE A 7 -13.49 -11.99 12.93
C PHE A 7 -13.79 -12.75 11.64
N LEU A 8 -12.96 -13.70 11.21
CA LEU A 8 -13.28 -14.56 10.07
C LEU A 8 -13.53 -15.99 10.56
N PRO A 9 -14.54 -16.68 10.02
CA PRO A 9 -14.65 -18.12 10.16
C PRO A 9 -13.37 -18.81 9.68
N ILE A 10 -13.04 -19.95 10.30
CA ILE A 10 -11.75 -20.63 10.06
C ILE A 10 -11.56 -21.02 8.60
N GLU A 11 -12.64 -21.37 7.89
CA GLU A 11 -12.63 -21.75 6.49
C GLU A 11 -12.14 -20.58 5.62
N TRP A 12 -12.64 -19.37 5.90
CA TRP A 12 -12.22 -18.15 5.20
C TRP A 12 -10.80 -17.73 5.57
N ALA A 13 -10.42 -17.83 6.85
CA ALA A 13 -9.07 -17.57 7.30
C ALA A 13 -8.04 -18.46 6.57
N VAL A 14 -8.32 -19.76 6.47
CA VAL A 14 -7.48 -20.74 5.76
C VAL A 14 -7.47 -20.44 4.26
N PHE A 15 -8.63 -20.18 3.65
CA PHE A 15 -8.74 -19.86 2.22
C PHE A 15 -7.87 -18.66 1.84
N TRP A 16 -7.98 -17.54 2.55
CA TRP A 16 -7.20 -16.34 2.24
C TRP A 16 -5.71 -16.53 2.53
N THR A 17 -5.35 -17.33 3.52
CA THR A 17 -3.95 -17.70 3.78
C THR A 17 -3.40 -18.52 2.62
N ALA A 18 -4.12 -19.54 2.16
CA ALA A 18 -3.74 -20.37 1.03
C ALA A 18 -3.59 -19.56 -0.27
N LEU A 19 -4.42 -18.53 -0.46
CA LEU A 19 -4.35 -17.66 -1.63
C LEU A 19 -3.17 -16.67 -1.57
N SER A 20 -2.88 -16.13 -0.38
CA SER A 20 -1.77 -15.17 -0.18
C SER A 20 -0.40 -15.84 -0.20
N LEU A 21 -0.30 -17.06 0.34
CA LEU A 21 0.97 -17.73 0.60
C LEU A 21 1.87 -17.89 -0.64
N PRO A 22 1.37 -18.32 -1.82
CA PRO A 22 2.20 -18.43 -3.03
C PRO A 22 2.85 -17.11 -3.44
N ILE A 23 2.14 -15.99 -3.27
CA ILE A 23 2.63 -14.67 -3.67
C ILE A 23 3.68 -14.17 -2.68
N VAL A 24 3.49 -14.43 -1.38
CA VAL A 24 4.49 -14.14 -0.34
C VAL A 24 5.75 -14.98 -0.57
N ILE A 25 5.62 -16.27 -0.86
CA ILE A 25 6.75 -17.15 -1.18
C ILE A 25 7.49 -16.63 -2.41
N TRP A 26 6.77 -16.29 -3.48
CA TRP A 26 7.38 -15.70 -4.68
C TRP A 26 8.12 -14.39 -4.38
N GLY A 27 7.53 -13.52 -3.55
CA GLY A 27 8.17 -12.32 -3.04
C GLY A 27 9.45 -12.60 -2.27
N PHE A 28 9.45 -13.60 -1.40
CA PHE A 28 10.63 -13.99 -0.62
C PHE A 28 11.77 -14.49 -1.53
N LEU A 29 11.45 -15.34 -2.50
CA LEU A 29 12.41 -15.82 -3.49
C LEU A 29 13.00 -14.65 -4.30
N ARG A 30 12.16 -13.68 -4.70
CA ARG A 30 12.60 -12.47 -5.39
C ARG A 30 13.53 -11.60 -4.54
N ILE A 31 13.24 -11.44 -3.26
CA ILE A 31 14.12 -10.71 -2.32
C ILE A 31 15.47 -11.42 -2.20
N ARG A 32 15.48 -12.75 -2.08
CA ARG A 32 16.72 -13.52 -1.99
C ARG A 32 17.61 -13.33 -3.22
N THR A 33 17.03 -13.41 -4.42
CA THR A 33 17.75 -13.15 -5.68
C THR A 33 18.24 -11.71 -5.73
N LEU A 34 17.37 -10.72 -5.44
CA LEU A 34 17.73 -9.29 -5.43
C LEU A 34 18.91 -9.00 -4.49
N PHE A 35 18.93 -9.60 -3.30
CA PHE A 35 19.99 -9.38 -2.32
C PHE A 35 21.30 -10.08 -2.66
N THR A 36 21.25 -11.09 -3.54
CA THR A 36 22.44 -11.79 -4.04
C THR A 36 23.06 -11.02 -5.19
N GLU A 37 22.23 -10.52 -6.11
CA GLU A 37 22.66 -9.74 -7.28
C GLU A 37 23.04 -8.29 -6.93
N HIS A 38 22.31 -7.70 -5.97
CA HIS A 38 22.42 -6.29 -5.57
C HIS A 38 22.42 -6.16 -4.03
N PRO A 39 23.53 -6.49 -3.34
CA PRO A 39 23.61 -6.44 -1.87
C PRO A 39 23.26 -5.08 -1.27
N GLU A 40 23.53 -3.99 -1.98
CA GLU A 40 23.20 -2.61 -1.62
C GLU A 40 21.69 -2.36 -1.45
N MET A 41 20.85 -3.17 -2.10
CA MET A 41 19.40 -3.05 -2.03
C MET A 41 18.82 -3.52 -0.69
N LYS A 42 19.58 -4.26 0.12
CA LYS A 42 19.16 -4.69 1.47
C LYS A 42 18.72 -3.53 2.33
N MET A 43 19.52 -2.46 2.35
CA MET A 43 19.23 -1.27 3.14
C MET A 43 17.95 -0.58 2.63
N SER A 44 17.79 -0.44 1.30
CA SER A 44 16.60 0.17 0.72
C SER A 44 15.33 -0.59 1.07
N VAL A 45 15.35 -1.93 0.95
CA VAL A 45 14.18 -2.78 1.25
C VAL A 45 13.84 -2.76 2.74
N ALA A 46 14.85 -2.81 3.62
CA ALA A 46 14.67 -2.70 5.06
C ALA A 46 14.07 -1.35 5.47
N MET A 47 14.60 -0.25 4.92
CA MET A 47 14.08 1.09 5.13
C MET A 47 12.64 1.24 4.63
N ALA A 48 12.29 0.63 3.49
CA ALA A 48 10.92 0.61 3.01
C ALA A 48 9.99 -0.12 3.99
N GLY A 49 10.39 -1.28 4.51
CA GLY A 49 9.61 -2.00 5.54
C GLY A 49 9.42 -1.18 6.82
N ALA A 50 10.50 -0.58 7.33
CA ALA A 50 10.45 0.29 8.51
C ALA A 50 9.56 1.51 8.29
N PHE A 51 9.65 2.13 7.11
CA PHE A 51 8.80 3.27 6.74
C PHE A 51 7.32 2.90 6.70
N ILE A 52 6.96 1.77 6.07
CA ILE A 52 5.58 1.27 6.05
C ILE A 52 5.09 1.06 7.48
N PHE A 53 5.88 0.40 8.34
CA PHE A 53 5.50 0.15 9.72
C PHE A 53 5.29 1.45 10.51
N VAL A 54 6.26 2.37 10.46
CA VAL A 54 6.19 3.65 11.19
C VAL A 54 5.02 4.48 10.70
N LEU A 55 4.83 4.62 9.38
CA LEU A 55 3.67 5.32 8.84
C LEU A 55 2.37 4.72 9.35
N SER A 56 2.24 3.40 9.32
CA SER A 56 1.05 2.71 9.78
C SER A 56 0.79 2.82 11.29
N SER A 57 1.79 3.27 12.06
CA SER A 57 1.63 3.57 13.49
C SER A 57 1.16 5.00 13.75
N LEU A 58 1.21 5.89 12.75
CA LEU A 58 0.75 7.27 12.88
C LEU A 58 -0.78 7.31 12.87
N LYS A 59 -1.37 7.76 13.98
CA LYS A 59 -2.80 8.00 14.07
C LYS A 59 -3.14 9.29 13.33
N LEU A 60 -3.86 9.15 12.21
CA LEU A 60 -4.43 10.30 11.52
C LEU A 60 -5.82 10.59 12.09
N PRO A 61 -6.15 11.87 12.38
CA PRO A 61 -7.49 12.22 12.83
C PRO A 61 -8.48 11.88 11.70
N SER A 62 -9.40 10.95 11.95
CA SER A 62 -10.50 10.70 11.00
C SER A 62 -11.69 11.60 11.33
N VAL A 63 -12.37 12.05 10.29
CA VAL A 63 -13.53 12.97 10.35
C VAL A 63 -14.73 12.36 11.11
N THR A 64 -14.69 11.06 11.44
CA THR A 64 -15.79 10.31 12.05
C THR A 64 -15.46 9.72 13.42
N GLY A 65 -14.33 10.10 14.05
CA GLY A 65 -13.92 9.58 15.36
C GLY A 65 -13.33 8.16 15.32
N SER A 66 -13.19 7.55 14.14
CA SER A 66 -12.43 6.30 13.96
C SER A 66 -10.92 6.56 13.99
N SER A 67 -10.13 5.59 14.46
CA SER A 67 -8.67 5.61 14.34
C SER A 67 -8.26 5.00 12.99
N SER A 68 -7.89 5.87 12.05
CA SER A 68 -7.32 5.46 10.75
C SER A 68 -5.82 5.68 10.75
N HIS A 69 -5.09 4.84 10.04
CA HIS A 69 -3.65 4.99 9.81
C HIS A 69 -3.33 4.80 8.32
N PRO A 70 -2.26 5.44 7.83
CA PRO A 70 -1.84 5.28 6.44
C PRO A 70 -1.16 3.92 6.25
N THR A 71 -1.51 3.23 5.16
CA THR A 71 -1.11 1.84 4.93
C THR A 71 0.34 1.68 4.46
N GLY A 72 0.95 2.70 3.83
CA GLY A 72 2.36 2.64 3.39
C GLY A 72 2.61 1.86 2.09
N THR A 73 1.64 1.03 1.66
CA THR A 73 1.83 -0.02 0.64
C THR A 73 2.00 0.54 -0.77
N GLY A 74 1.38 1.68 -1.09
CA GLY A 74 1.55 2.37 -2.37
C GLY A 74 3.00 2.81 -2.62
N ALA A 75 3.68 3.31 -1.58
CA ALA A 75 5.07 3.76 -1.67
C ALA A 75 6.03 2.60 -1.96
N ALA A 76 5.91 1.51 -1.19
CA ALA A 76 6.72 0.31 -1.37
C ALA A 76 6.51 -0.32 -2.76
N THR A 77 5.29 -0.27 -3.27
CA THR A 77 4.93 -0.76 -4.60
C THR A 77 5.67 -0.01 -5.72
N ILE A 78 5.77 1.32 -5.63
CA ILE A 78 6.52 2.11 -6.62
C ILE A 78 8.02 1.76 -6.57
N LEU A 79 8.57 1.56 -5.37
CA LEU A 79 10.00 1.35 -5.18
C LEU A 79 10.45 -0.07 -5.50
N HIS A 80 9.66 -1.08 -5.15
CA HIS A 80 10.08 -2.48 -5.13
C HIS A 80 9.11 -3.46 -5.83
N GLY A 81 7.95 -2.97 -6.27
CA GLY A 81 6.94 -3.79 -6.92
C GLY A 81 6.17 -4.73 -5.97
N VAL A 82 5.14 -5.37 -6.50
CA VAL A 82 4.14 -6.14 -5.74
C VAL A 82 4.76 -7.29 -4.93
N ALA A 83 5.71 -8.03 -5.51
CA ALA A 83 6.29 -9.21 -4.89
C ALA A 83 6.99 -8.88 -3.56
N ILE A 84 7.84 -7.86 -3.58
CA ILE A 84 8.59 -7.42 -2.40
C ILE A 84 7.65 -6.75 -1.40
N THR A 85 6.70 -5.94 -1.88
CA THR A 85 5.68 -5.33 -1.03
C THR A 85 4.87 -6.39 -0.27
N ALA A 86 4.50 -7.52 -0.89
CA ALA A 86 3.76 -8.58 -0.20
C ALA A 86 4.52 -9.15 1.02
N VAL A 87 5.84 -9.32 0.92
CA VAL A 87 6.68 -9.76 2.04
C VAL A 87 6.80 -8.67 3.09
N LEU A 88 7.07 -7.42 2.69
CA LEU A 88 7.16 -6.30 3.62
C LEU A 88 5.85 -6.10 4.38
N SER A 89 4.71 -6.15 3.68
CA SER A 89 3.38 -6.09 4.29
C SER A 89 3.14 -7.24 5.24
N THR A 90 3.59 -8.46 4.92
CA THR A 90 3.49 -9.60 5.85
C THR A 90 4.21 -9.30 7.17
N ILE A 91 5.45 -8.82 7.10
CA ILE A 91 6.25 -8.46 8.28
C ILE A 91 5.56 -7.35 9.08
N VAL A 92 5.13 -6.29 8.41
CA VAL A 92 4.42 -5.15 9.03
C VAL A 92 3.14 -5.62 9.71
N LEU A 93 2.33 -6.43 9.04
CA LEU A 93 1.07 -6.95 9.58
C LEU A 93 1.28 -7.84 10.81
N VAL A 94 2.34 -8.64 10.83
CA VAL A 94 2.73 -9.42 12.02
C VAL A 94 3.07 -8.48 13.17
N PHE A 95 3.88 -7.45 12.95
CA PHE A 95 4.20 -6.48 14.01
C PHE A 95 2.97 -5.69 14.46
N GLN A 96 2.06 -5.32 13.56
CA GLN A 96 0.82 -4.64 13.93
C GLN A 96 -0.08 -5.53 14.78
N ALA A 97 -0.21 -6.81 14.44
CA ALA A 97 -0.99 -7.76 15.21
C ALA A 97 -0.40 -7.97 16.62
N LEU A 98 0.93 -8.11 16.73
CA LEU A 98 1.60 -8.43 17.99
C LEU A 98 1.86 -7.21 18.89
N LEU A 99 2.26 -6.07 18.32
CA LEU A 99 2.73 -4.91 19.08
C LEU A 99 1.67 -3.81 19.23
N LEU A 100 0.79 -3.67 18.23
CA LEU A 100 -0.22 -2.61 18.20
C LEU A 100 -1.64 -3.13 18.47
N ALA A 101 -1.79 -4.44 18.69
CA ALA A 101 -3.08 -5.13 18.82
C ALA A 101 -4.04 -4.74 17.68
N HIS A 102 -3.49 -4.59 16.46
CA HIS A 102 -4.22 -4.11 15.30
C HIS A 102 -4.18 -5.14 14.17
N GLY A 103 -5.35 -5.61 13.74
CA GLY A 103 -5.48 -6.75 12.84
C GLY A 103 -5.60 -8.07 13.62
N GLY A 104 -5.00 -9.13 13.10
CA GLY A 104 -5.04 -10.46 13.70
C GLY A 104 -4.09 -11.45 13.02
N ILE A 105 -3.68 -12.46 13.77
CA ILE A 105 -2.91 -13.63 13.36
C ILE A 105 -3.80 -14.61 12.57
N THR A 106 -5.02 -14.90 13.01
CA THR A 106 -5.92 -15.77 12.23
C THR A 106 -6.36 -15.11 10.93
N THR A 107 -6.55 -13.79 10.94
CA THR A 107 -6.95 -13.01 9.77
C THR A 107 -5.77 -12.49 8.95
N LEU A 108 -4.53 -12.87 9.31
CA LEU A 108 -3.30 -12.40 8.68
C LEU A 108 -3.31 -12.67 7.18
N GLY A 109 -3.70 -13.86 6.74
CA GLY A 109 -3.78 -14.20 5.32
C GLY A 109 -4.71 -13.30 4.51
N ALA A 110 -5.86 -12.93 5.08
CA ALA A 110 -6.83 -12.02 4.45
C ALA A 110 -6.31 -10.58 4.40
N ASN A 111 -5.66 -10.13 5.47
CA ASN A 111 -5.03 -8.81 5.52
C ASN A 111 -3.84 -8.70 4.55
N ILE A 112 -3.01 -9.75 4.44
CA ILE A 112 -1.94 -9.81 3.43
C ILE A 112 -2.53 -9.74 2.03
N PHE A 113 -3.61 -10.48 1.77
CA PHE A 113 -4.24 -10.48 0.45
C PHE A 113 -4.72 -9.10 0.04
N SER A 114 -5.44 -8.40 0.92
CA SER A 114 -5.96 -7.07 0.60
C SER A 114 -4.83 -6.03 0.54
N MET A 115 -4.00 -5.92 1.57
CA MET A 115 -3.04 -4.82 1.74
C MET A 115 -1.68 -5.07 1.10
N GLY A 116 -1.19 -6.31 1.13
CA GLY A 116 0.13 -6.67 0.60
C GLY A 116 0.11 -7.10 -0.86
N ILE A 117 -1.06 -7.49 -1.38
CA ILE A 117 -1.19 -8.08 -2.71
C ILE A 117 -2.15 -7.27 -3.59
N ALA A 118 -3.44 -7.24 -3.28
CA ALA A 118 -4.47 -6.67 -4.16
C ALA A 118 -4.30 -5.15 -4.33
N GLY A 119 -4.14 -4.41 -3.23
CA GLY A 119 -3.83 -2.98 -3.24
C GLY A 119 -2.56 -2.67 -4.05
N PRO A 120 -1.40 -3.26 -3.68
CA PRO A 120 -0.16 -3.16 -4.44
C PRO A 120 -0.27 -3.55 -5.91
N ALA A 121 -1.04 -4.59 -6.26
CA ALA A 121 -1.22 -5.01 -7.65
C ALA A 121 -1.94 -3.94 -8.48
N VAL A 122 -3.02 -3.37 -7.96
CA VAL A 122 -3.73 -2.27 -8.62
C VAL A 122 -2.87 -1.01 -8.68
N GLY A 123 -2.18 -0.67 -7.58
CA GLY A 123 -1.23 0.44 -7.54
C GLY A 123 -0.10 0.28 -8.56
N TRP A 124 0.42 -0.93 -8.73
CA TRP A 124 1.46 -1.24 -9.71
C TRP A 124 0.97 -1.13 -11.16
N ALA A 125 -0.27 -1.58 -11.42
CA ALA A 125 -0.90 -1.42 -12.73
C ALA A 125 -1.12 0.07 -13.06
N ALA A 126 -1.57 0.87 -12.08
CA ALA A 126 -1.70 2.31 -12.20
C ALA A 126 -0.33 2.96 -12.47
N TYR A 127 0.69 2.60 -11.69
CA TYR A 127 2.06 3.09 -11.86
C TYR A 127 2.60 2.82 -13.27
N LYS A 128 2.46 1.59 -13.77
CA LYS A 128 2.89 1.22 -15.13
C LYS A 128 2.17 2.04 -16.20
N THR A 129 0.87 2.23 -16.05
CA THR A 129 0.05 3.02 -16.99
C THR A 129 0.49 4.48 -17.01
N MET A 130 0.65 5.08 -15.83
CA MET A 130 1.08 6.48 -15.68
C MET A 130 2.51 6.69 -16.20
N ASN A 131 3.42 5.75 -15.92
CA ASN A 131 4.80 5.82 -16.40
C ASN A 131 4.89 5.66 -17.92
N LYS A 132 4.08 4.77 -18.52
CA LYS A 132 3.96 4.63 -19.98
C LYS A 132 3.42 5.90 -20.64
N ALA A 133 2.48 6.58 -19.98
CA ALA A 133 1.96 7.88 -20.39
C ALA A 133 2.91 9.06 -20.06
N LYS A 134 4.10 8.78 -19.51
CA LYS A 134 5.12 9.78 -19.13
C LYS A 134 4.61 10.86 -18.17
N VAL A 135 3.60 10.52 -17.36
CA VAL A 135 3.01 11.42 -16.38
C VAL A 135 4.02 11.76 -15.29
N GLY A 136 4.00 13.01 -14.79
CA GLY A 136 4.94 13.48 -13.78
C GLY A 136 4.81 12.78 -12.42
N LEU A 137 5.82 12.95 -11.56
CA LEU A 137 5.90 12.34 -10.23
C LEU A 137 4.63 12.56 -9.38
N VAL A 138 4.19 13.81 -9.23
CA VAL A 138 3.07 14.18 -8.33
C VAL A 138 1.77 13.42 -8.67
N PRO A 139 1.20 13.55 -9.88
CA PRO A 139 -0.02 12.83 -10.24
C PRO A 139 0.17 11.31 -10.25
N THR A 140 1.36 10.81 -10.61
CA THR A 140 1.64 9.36 -10.58
C THR A 140 1.57 8.81 -9.16
N VAL A 141 2.27 9.43 -8.21
CA VAL A 141 2.32 8.97 -6.82
C VAL A 141 0.94 9.06 -6.17
N PHE A 142 0.20 10.16 -6.39
CA PHE A 142 -1.14 10.32 -5.85
C PHE A 142 -2.10 9.23 -6.34
N VAL A 143 -2.15 9.01 -7.67
CA VAL A 143 -3.05 8.01 -8.27
C VAL A 143 -2.70 6.60 -7.81
N VAL A 144 -1.41 6.27 -7.72
CA VAL A 144 -0.96 4.96 -7.24
C VAL A 144 -1.39 4.73 -5.80
N ALA A 145 -1.14 5.69 -4.91
CA ALA A 145 -1.53 5.60 -3.51
C ALA A 145 -3.05 5.50 -3.34
N PHE A 146 -3.80 6.35 -4.05
CA PHE A 146 -5.25 6.39 -3.99
C PHE A 146 -5.88 5.08 -4.47
N LEU A 147 -5.47 4.57 -5.62
CA LEU A 147 -6.01 3.33 -6.19
C LEU A 147 -5.58 2.08 -5.41
N ALA A 148 -4.36 2.03 -4.88
CA ALA A 148 -3.91 0.93 -4.04
C ALA A 148 -4.75 0.83 -2.75
N ASN A 149 -5.02 1.98 -2.13
CA ASN A 149 -5.91 2.06 -0.97
C ASN A 149 -7.32 1.63 -1.32
N LEU A 150 -7.90 2.18 -2.39
CA LEU A 150 -9.27 1.84 -2.80
C LEU A 150 -9.43 0.35 -3.10
N ALA A 151 -8.46 -0.24 -3.80
CA ALA A 151 -8.44 -1.68 -4.08
C ALA A 151 -8.32 -2.53 -2.81
N THR A 152 -7.52 -2.09 -1.83
CA THR A 152 -7.45 -2.73 -0.51
C THR A 152 -8.84 -2.77 0.12
N TYR A 153 -9.55 -1.65 0.17
CA TYR A 153 -10.86 -1.54 0.81
C TYR A 153 -11.94 -2.35 0.09
N ILE A 154 -11.96 -2.31 -1.24
CA ILE A 154 -12.86 -3.13 -2.06
C ILE A 154 -12.61 -4.61 -1.77
N THR A 155 -11.34 -5.02 -1.69
CA THR A 155 -10.98 -6.41 -1.40
C THR A 155 -11.41 -6.81 0.02
N THR A 156 -11.19 -5.96 1.02
CA THR A 156 -11.65 -6.22 2.39
C THR A 156 -13.18 -6.29 2.49
N ALA A 157 -13.90 -5.40 1.79
CA ALA A 157 -15.36 -5.46 1.74
C ALA A 157 -15.86 -6.77 1.12
N LEU A 158 -15.19 -7.25 0.06
CA LEU A 158 -15.49 -8.54 -0.55
C LEU A 158 -15.20 -9.71 0.40
N GLN A 159 -14.06 -9.69 1.10
CA GLN A 159 -13.69 -10.69 2.10
C GLN A 159 -14.78 -10.84 3.17
N LEU A 160 -15.27 -9.71 3.69
CA LEU A 160 -16.33 -9.70 4.71
C LEU A 160 -17.70 -10.09 4.13
N ALA A 161 -18.03 -9.66 2.92
CA ALA A 161 -19.29 -10.03 2.26
C ALA A 161 -19.40 -11.53 1.98
N LEU A 162 -18.28 -12.17 1.62
CA LEU A 162 -18.18 -13.61 1.42
C LEU A 162 -18.31 -14.39 2.74
N ALA A 163 -17.72 -13.86 3.82
CA ALA A 163 -17.80 -14.47 5.15
C ALA A 163 -19.17 -14.29 5.82
N TYR A 164 -19.84 -13.16 5.56
CA TYR A 164 -21.07 -12.75 6.22
C TYR A 164 -22.14 -12.31 5.22
N PRO A 165 -22.68 -13.23 4.40
CA PRO A 165 -23.80 -12.93 3.53
C PRO A 165 -25.06 -12.63 4.36
N THR A 166 -25.68 -11.48 4.10
CA THR A 166 -26.90 -10.98 4.73
C THR A 166 -28.02 -10.94 3.69
N ALA A 167 -29.26 -11.15 4.14
CA ALA A 167 -30.44 -11.19 3.26
C ALA A 167 -30.32 -12.16 2.06
N GLY A 168 -29.55 -13.25 2.23
CA GLY A 168 -29.37 -14.29 1.21
C GLY A 168 -28.47 -13.93 0.02
N SER A 169 -27.81 -12.77 0.02
CA SER A 169 -26.97 -12.34 -1.10
C SER A 169 -25.65 -11.70 -0.67
N VAL A 170 -24.53 -12.26 -1.17
CA VAL A 170 -23.18 -11.69 -1.03
C VAL A 170 -23.14 -10.27 -1.60
N LEU A 171 -23.90 -9.98 -2.66
CA LEU A 171 -23.91 -8.67 -3.30
C LEU A 171 -24.48 -7.59 -2.35
N THR A 172 -25.51 -7.91 -1.58
CA THR A 172 -26.11 -7.00 -0.60
C THR A 172 -25.14 -6.71 0.54
N SER A 173 -24.42 -7.71 1.03
CA SER A 173 -23.41 -7.52 2.06
C SER A 173 -22.23 -6.71 1.54
N PHE A 174 -21.80 -6.97 0.30
CA PHE A 174 -20.72 -6.23 -0.34
C PHE A 174 -21.02 -4.75 -0.48
N THR A 175 -22.19 -4.38 -1.00
CA THR A 175 -22.60 -2.96 -1.11
C THR A 175 -22.74 -2.31 0.26
N THR A 176 -23.20 -3.05 1.27
CA THR A 176 -23.29 -2.58 2.66
C THR A 176 -21.90 -2.26 3.24
N PHE A 177 -20.97 -3.23 3.22
CA PHE A 177 -19.61 -3.04 3.72
C PHE A 177 -18.86 -1.95 2.96
N LEU A 178 -19.00 -1.92 1.63
CA LEU A 178 -18.38 -0.91 0.79
C LEU A 178 -18.92 0.48 1.10
N GLY A 179 -20.24 0.62 1.30
CA GLY A 179 -20.87 1.88 1.73
C GLY A 179 -20.33 2.38 3.06
N ILE A 180 -20.27 1.50 4.08
CA ILE A 180 -19.74 1.84 5.41
C ILE A 180 -18.27 2.25 5.32
N PHE A 181 -17.45 1.51 4.58
CA PHE A 181 -16.03 1.81 4.42
C PHE A 181 -15.80 3.08 3.62
N ALA A 182 -16.59 3.36 2.58
CA ALA A 182 -16.41 4.52 1.73
C ALA A 182 -16.33 5.84 2.51
N LEU A 183 -17.16 6.01 3.56
CA LEU A 183 -17.20 7.23 4.37
C LEU A 183 -15.87 7.56 5.05
N THR A 184 -15.12 6.54 5.47
CA THR A 184 -13.86 6.73 6.20
C THR A 184 -12.64 6.53 5.31
N GLN A 185 -12.73 5.60 4.36
CA GLN A 185 -11.59 5.12 3.61
C GLN A 185 -11.30 5.96 2.35
N ILE A 186 -12.30 6.59 1.73
CA ILE A 186 -12.06 7.51 0.61
C ILE A 186 -11.32 8.77 1.10
N PRO A 187 -11.75 9.47 2.17
CA PRO A 187 -10.99 10.60 2.71
C PRO A 187 -9.56 10.20 3.10
N LEU A 188 -9.40 9.04 3.74
CA LEU A 188 -8.09 8.51 4.12
C LEU A 188 -7.19 8.28 2.89
N ALA A 189 -7.73 7.70 1.81
CA ALA A 189 -6.98 7.47 0.58
C ALA A 189 -6.50 8.77 -0.07
N VAL A 190 -7.30 9.84 0.01
CA VAL A 190 -6.89 11.18 -0.47
C VAL A 190 -5.77 11.74 0.40
N VAL A 191 -5.93 11.71 1.72
CA VAL A 191 -4.92 12.20 2.67
C VAL A 191 -3.60 11.46 2.51
N GLU A 192 -3.63 10.12 2.44
CA GLU A 192 -2.44 9.31 2.22
C GLU A 192 -1.80 9.57 0.85
N GLY A 193 -2.61 9.81 -0.18
CA GLY A 193 -2.12 10.24 -1.49
C GLY A 193 -1.32 11.54 -1.43
N VAL A 194 -1.83 12.55 -0.71
CA VAL A 194 -1.12 13.82 -0.50
C VAL A 194 0.16 13.61 0.30
N LEU A 195 0.11 12.84 1.39
CA LEU A 195 1.27 12.53 2.22
C LEU A 195 2.37 11.83 1.41
N PHE A 196 2.01 10.89 0.53
CA PHE A 196 2.99 10.21 -0.32
C PHE A 196 3.55 11.11 -1.39
N VAL A 197 2.75 12.00 -1.98
CA VAL A 197 3.28 13.01 -2.89
C VAL A 197 4.36 13.85 -2.20
N MET A 198 4.10 14.33 -0.98
CA MET A 198 5.09 15.10 -0.21
C MET A 198 6.34 14.28 0.09
N PHE A 199 6.19 13.02 0.48
CA PHE A 199 7.30 12.12 0.74
C PHE A 199 8.15 11.85 -0.51
N PHE A 200 7.53 11.51 -1.64
CA PHE A 200 8.24 11.24 -2.89
C PHE A 200 8.87 12.49 -3.49
N ASP A 201 8.27 13.67 -3.31
CA ASP A 201 8.87 14.94 -3.71
C ASP A 201 10.12 15.25 -2.86
N TYR A 202 10.06 15.01 -1.55
CA TYR A 202 11.23 15.10 -0.67
C TYR A 202 12.33 14.09 -1.07
N LEU A 203 11.95 12.85 -1.35
CA LEU A 203 12.87 11.79 -1.77
C LEU A 203 13.52 12.14 -3.12
N ALA A 204 12.77 12.72 -4.06
CA ALA A 204 13.30 13.19 -5.33
C ALA A 204 14.38 14.28 -5.17
N ARG A 205 14.31 15.09 -4.11
CA ARG A 205 15.29 16.15 -3.82
C ARG A 205 16.52 15.63 -3.07
N THR A 206 16.34 14.67 -2.16
CA THR A 206 17.40 14.19 -1.25
C THR A 206 18.11 12.94 -1.75
N ARG A 207 17.39 12.03 -2.40
CA ARG A 207 17.87 10.74 -2.92
C ARG A 207 17.33 10.46 -4.32
N PRO A 208 17.65 11.31 -5.31
CA PRO A 208 17.20 11.13 -6.69
C PRO A 208 17.68 9.79 -7.29
N ASP A 209 18.78 9.23 -6.78
CA ASP A 209 19.30 7.90 -7.12
C ASP A 209 18.26 6.79 -6.94
N MET A 210 17.40 6.88 -5.92
CA MET A 210 16.36 5.87 -5.64
C MET A 210 15.18 5.90 -6.61
N LEU A 211 14.94 7.05 -7.26
CA LEU A 211 13.79 7.29 -8.14
C LEU A 211 14.17 7.30 -9.63
N LYS A 212 15.46 7.36 -9.95
CA LYS A 212 15.98 7.39 -11.31
C LYS A 212 15.50 6.17 -12.10
N GLY A 213 14.89 6.42 -13.27
CA GLY A 213 14.32 5.37 -14.13
C GLY A 213 12.98 4.79 -13.66
N LYS A 214 12.46 5.20 -12.49
CA LYS A 214 11.15 4.77 -11.97
C LYS A 214 10.09 5.85 -12.15
N LEU A 215 10.41 7.10 -11.81
CA LEU A 215 9.48 8.22 -11.93
C LEU A 215 10.01 9.29 -12.86
N ASN A 216 9.09 9.94 -13.58
CA ASN A 216 9.42 11.07 -14.43
C ASN A 216 9.55 12.32 -13.56
N LEU A 217 10.79 12.65 -13.20
CA LEU A 217 11.12 13.82 -12.40
C LEU A 217 10.95 15.06 -13.27
N ARG A 218 10.09 15.99 -12.83
CA ARG A 218 9.95 17.27 -13.53
C ARG A 218 11.30 17.98 -13.44
N LYS A 219 11.94 18.30 -14.57
CA LYS A 219 13.03 19.28 -14.58
C LYS A 219 12.42 20.57 -14.02
N LYS A 220 12.86 21.00 -12.84
CA LYS A 220 12.53 22.33 -12.36
C LYS A 220 13.18 23.27 -13.36
N ASN A 221 12.39 24.08 -14.08
CA ASN A 221 12.95 25.15 -14.90
C ASN A 221 13.91 25.92 -14.00
N GLU A 222 15.19 25.90 -14.34
CA GLU A 222 16.14 26.88 -13.84
C GLU A 222 15.50 28.23 -14.19
N SER A 223 15.03 28.94 -13.17
CA SER A 223 14.63 30.33 -13.34
C SER A 223 15.84 31.03 -13.92
N THR A 224 15.71 31.49 -15.15
CA THR A 224 16.54 32.52 -15.76
C THR A 224 16.73 33.63 -14.73
N GLY A 225 17.86 33.62 -14.03
CA GLY A 225 18.32 34.80 -13.31
C GLY A 225 18.54 35.89 -14.35
N PRO A 226 18.11 37.13 -14.12
CA PRO A 226 18.35 38.21 -15.06
C PRO A 226 19.86 38.34 -15.27
N ALA A 227 20.25 38.42 -16.54
CA ALA A 227 21.61 38.78 -16.93
C ALA A 227 21.98 40.07 -16.21
N VAL A 228 22.99 40.00 -15.35
CA VAL A 228 23.69 41.19 -14.88
C VAL A 228 24.63 41.56 -16.02
N GLU A 229 24.13 42.39 -16.94
CA GLU A 229 25.00 43.18 -17.81
C GLU A 229 25.57 44.33 -16.96
N GLY A 230 26.90 44.38 -16.89
CA GLY A 230 27.70 45.47 -16.35
C GLY A 230 28.87 45.70 -17.28
#